data_AF-A0A377WE01-F1
#
_entry.id   AF-A0A377WE01-F1
#
_cell.length_a   1.000
_cell.length_b   1.000
_cell.length_c   1.000
_cell.angle_alpha   90.00
_cell.angle_beta   90.00
_cell.angle_gamma   90.00
#
_symmetry.space_group_name_H-M   'P 1'
#
loop_
_entity.id
_entity.type
_entity.pdbx_description
1 polymer ?
#
loop_
_entity_poly.entity_id
_entity_poly.type
_entity_poly.pdbx_seq_one_letter_code
_entity_poly.pdbx_strand_id
1 'polypeptide(L)' 'MILPYPPGVPLVMPGEMITEESRPVLEFLQMLCEIGAHYPGFETDIHGAYRQADGRYTVKVLKEENNK' A
#
# COMPACT_ATOMS: atom_id res chain seq x y z
N MET A 1 2.39 5.89 -7.50
CA MET A 1 3.06 4.59 -7.69
C MET A 1 3.26 4.01 -6.32
N ILE A 2 2.96 2.72 -6.15
CA ILE A 2 3.21 1.96 -4.93
C ILE A 2 4.34 0.97 -5.23
N LEU A 3 5.40 1.03 -4.43
CA LEU A 3 6.63 0.26 -4.60
C LEU A 3 7.05 -0.34 -3.24
N PRO A 4 6.70 -1.60 -2.98
CA PRO A 4 7.02 -2.28 -1.73
C PRO A 4 8.44 -2.88 -1.73
N TYR A 5 9.06 -2.90 -0.55
CA TYR A 5 10.32 -3.60 -0.27
C TYR A 5 10.08 -4.65 0.82
N PRO A 6 10.23 -5.95 0.50
CA PRO A 6 10.55 -6.57 -0.79
C PRO A 6 9.35 -6.60 -1.77
N PRO A 7 9.56 -6.88 -3.09
CA PRO A 7 10.84 -7.19 -3.75
C PRO A 7 11.54 -5.96 -4.37
N GLY A 8 11.02 -4.75 -4.19
CA GLY A 8 11.62 -3.55 -4.77
C GLY A 8 11.32 -3.34 -6.26
N VAL A 9 10.19 -3.85 -6.74
CA VAL A 9 9.67 -3.59 -8.10
C VAL A 9 8.29 -2.92 -8.03
N PRO A 10 7.93 -2.03 -8.98
CA PRO A 10 6.65 -1.34 -8.95
C PRO A 10 5.48 -2.32 -8.93
N LEU A 11 4.58 -2.16 -7.96
CA LEU A 11 3.42 -3.03 -7.79
C LEU A 11 2.12 -2.37 -8.28
N VAL A 12 1.99 -1.05 -8.15
CA VAL A 12 0.84 -0.27 -8.66
C VAL A 12 1.31 1.02 -9.30
N MET A 13 0.91 1.26 -10.54
CA MET A 13 1.18 2.49 -11.29
C MET A 13 0.10 3.56 -11.06
N PRO A 14 0.42 4.86 -11.19
CA PRO A 14 -0.61 5.90 -11.17
C PRO A 14 -1.65 5.67 -12.27
N GLY A 15 -2.94 5.65 -11.90
CA GLY A 15 -4.05 5.40 -12.82
C GLY A 15 -4.59 3.97 -12.80
N GLU A 16 -3.84 3.03 -12.23
CA GLU A 16 -4.35 1.66 -11.99
C GLU A 16 -5.28 1.62 -10.77
N MET A 17 -6.20 0.66 -10.79
CA MET A 17 -7.16 0.40 -9.73
C MET A 17 -7.08 -1.07 -9.33
N ILE A 18 -7.00 -1.34 -8.02
CA ILE A 18 -7.09 -2.70 -7.49
C ILE A 18 -8.57 -3.11 -7.52
N THR A 19 -8.85 -4.27 -8.12
CA THR A 19 -10.18 -4.88 -8.24
C THR A 19 -10.21 -6.22 -7.50
N GLU A 20 -11.33 -6.93 -7.53
CA GLU A 20 -11.40 -8.29 -6.97
C GLU A 20 -10.44 -9.28 -7.67
N GLU A 21 -10.22 -9.12 -8.98
CA GLU A 21 -9.28 -9.96 -9.74
C GLU A 21 -7.82 -9.73 -9.33
N SER A 22 -7.48 -8.51 -8.89
CA SER A 22 -6.15 -8.13 -8.43
C SER A 22 -6.04 -7.98 -6.91
N ARG A 23 -7.03 -8.50 -6.15
CA ARG A 23 -7.08 -8.45 -4.69
C ARG A 23 -5.80 -8.95 -3.98
N PRO A 24 -5.07 -9.98 -4.47
CA PRO A 24 -3.81 -10.40 -3.85
C PRO A 24 -2.76 -9.28 -3.71
N VAL A 25 -2.82 -8.24 -4.55
CA VAL A 25 -1.98 -7.05 -4.43
C VAL A 25 -2.23 -6.33 -3.10
N LEU A 26 -3.50 -6.14 -2.74
CA LEU A 26 -3.88 -5.48 -1.49
C LEU A 26 -3.52 -6.35 -0.28
N GLU A 27 -3.80 -7.65 -0.36
CA GLU A 27 -3.50 -8.61 0.71
C GLU A 27 -1.99 -8.65 1.02
N PHE A 28 -1.15 -8.62 -0.01
CA PHE A 28 0.30 -8.53 0.15
C PHE A 28 0.74 -7.24 0.86
N LEU A 29 0.19 -6.08 0.46
CA LEU A 29 0.52 -4.80 1.07
C LEU A 29 0.08 -4.74 2.54
N GLN A 30 -1.08 -5.30 2.87
CA GLN A 30 -1.58 -5.40 4.24
C GLN A 30 -0.66 -6.27 5.09
N MET A 31 -0.27 -7.45 4.58
CA MET A 31 0.66 -8.34 5.25
C MET A 31 2.00 -7.66 5.54
N LEU A 32 2.55 -6.89 4.59
CA LEU A 32 3.79 -6.13 4.81
C LEU A 32 3.67 -5.08 5.93
N CYS A 33 2.50 -4.44 6.05
CA CYS A 33 2.22 -3.48 7.13
C CYS A 33 2.12 -4.19 8.50
N GLU A 34 1.52 -5.38 8.53
CA GLU A 34 1.39 -6.19 9.75
C GLU A 34 2.74 -6.74 10.21
N ILE A 35 3.51 -7.37 9.32
CA ILE A 35 4.79 -8.00 9.69
C ILE A 35 5.81 -6.95 10.16
N GLY A 36 5.88 -5.79 9.49
CA GLY A 36 6.82 -4.71 9.83
C GLY A 36 6.46 -3.94 11.10
N ALA A 37 5.33 -4.23 11.75
CA ALA A 37 4.95 -3.61 13.01
C ALA A 37 5.57 -4.28 14.25
N HIS A 38 6.15 -5.47 14.10
CA HIS A 38 6.50 -6.32 15.25
C HIS A 38 7.85 -5.98 15.89
N TYR A 39 8.86 -5.61 15.10
CA TYR A 39 10.24 -5.50 15.57
C TYR A 39 10.86 -4.15 15.16
N PRO A 40 11.34 -3.33 16.12
CA PRO A 40 12.09 -2.12 15.81
C PRO A 40 13.33 -2.43 14.98
N GLY A 41 13.57 -1.66 13.91
CA GLY A 41 14.63 -1.90 12.94
C GLY A 41 14.26 -2.82 11.77
N PHE A 42 13.03 -3.35 11.75
CA PHE A 42 12.47 -4.18 10.66
C PHE A 42 11.13 -3.62 10.19
N GLU A 43 11.03 -2.29 10.11
CA GLU A 43 9.81 -1.60 9.73
C GLU A 43 9.40 -1.89 8.28
N THR A 44 8.11 -1.77 8.02
CA THR A 44 7.56 -1.81 6.66
C THR A 44 8.12 -0.68 5.82
N ASP A 45 8.64 -1.00 4.64
CA ASP A 45 9.08 -0.02 3.66
C ASP A 45 8.27 -0.15 2.37
N ILE A 46 7.31 0.76 2.20
CA ILE A 46 6.45 0.83 1.00
C ILE A 46 6.43 2.28 0.53
N HIS A 47 7.19 2.56 -0.53
CA HIS A 47 7.15 3.86 -1.19
C HIS A 47 5.76 4.09 -1.80
N GLY A 48 5.11 5.19 -1.40
CA GLY A 48 3.74 5.54 -1.81
C GLY A 48 2.65 5.18 -0.80
N ALA A 49 3.00 4.48 0.28
CA ALA A 49 2.15 4.33 1.46
C ALA A 49 2.73 5.14 2.64
N TYR A 50 1.86 5.73 3.44
CA TYR A 50 2.26 6.65 4.51
C TYR A 50 1.77 6.15 5.86
N ARG A 51 2.70 5.81 6.75
CA ARG A 51 2.41 5.40 8.13
C ARG A 51 1.84 6.57 8.92
N GLN A 52 0.70 6.35 9.57
CA GLN A 52 0.02 7.31 10.42
C GLN A 52 0.46 7.16 11.89
N ALA A 53 0.06 8.09 12.74
CA ALA A 53 0.39 8.08 14.18
C ALA A 53 -0.17 6.85 14.92
N ASP A 54 -1.30 6.31 14.47
CA ASP A 54 -1.92 5.10 15.02
C ASP A 54 -1.32 3.79 14.47
N GLY A 55 -0.31 3.88 13.59
CA GLY A 55 0.34 2.75 12.95
C GLY A 55 -0.35 2.24 11.69
N ARG A 56 -1.52 2.76 11.31
CA ARG A 56 -2.17 2.42 10.03
C ARG A 56 -1.46 3.08 8.86
N TYR A 57 -1.67 2.57 7.65
CA TYR A 57 -1.12 3.14 6.42
C TYR A 57 -2.22 3.76 5.56
N THR A 58 -1.90 4.87 4.91
CA THR A 58 -2.76 5.52 3.91
C THR A 58 -2.06 5.62 2.57
N VAL A 59 -2.84 5.62 1.50
CA VAL A 59 -2.35 5.87 0.13
C VAL A 59 -3.15 7.02 -0.47
N LYS A 60 -2.55 7.74 -1.41
CA LYS A 60 -3.22 8.83 -2.12
C LYS A 60 -3.93 8.28 -3.36
N VAL A 61 -5.26 8.45 -3.40
CA VAL A 61 -6.11 8.10 -4.55
C VAL A 61 -6.74 9.34 -5.16
N LEU A 62 -7.22 9.23 -6.40
CA LEU A 62 -8.02 10.27 -7.03
C LEU A 62 -9.38 10.37 -6.31
N LYS A 63 -9.94 11.57 -6.24
CA LYS A 63 -11.31 11.75 -5.75
C LYS A 63 -12.26 11.08 -6.75
N GLU A 64 -13.30 10.45 -6.24
CA GLU A 64 -14.40 9.98 -7.08
C GLU A 64 -15.09 11.19 -7.71
N GLU A 65 -15.30 11.16 -9.03
CA GLU A 65 -16.16 12.12 -9.69
C GLU A 65 -17.61 11.74 -9.38
N ASN A 66 -18.23 12.47 -8.45
CA ASN A 66 -19.67 12.41 -8.21
C ASN A 66 -20.41 13.08 -9.38
N ASN A 67 -20.42 12.44 -10.56
CA ASN A 67 -21.41 12.74 -11.59
C ASN A 67 -22.68 11.95 -11.27
N LYS A 68 -23.59 12.62 -10.54
CA LYS A 68 -25.02 12.36 -10.68
C LYS A 68 -25.49 12.84 -12.05
#